data_AF-A0AAV8WQ68-F1
#
_entry.id   AF-A0AAV8WQ68-F1
#
_cell.length_a   1.000
_cell.length_b   1.000
_cell.length_c   1.000
_cell.angle_alpha   90.00
_cell.angle_beta   90.00
_cell.angle_gamma   90.00
#
_symmetry.space_group_name_H-M   'P 1'
#
loop_
_entity.id
_entity.type
_entity.pdbx_description
1 polymer ?
#
loop_
_entity_poly.entity_id
_entity_poly.type
_entity_poly.pdbx_seq_one_letter_code
_entity_poly.pdbx_strand_id
1 'polypeptide(L)'
;MTFKTVEDGVDGGNKQEDIDEEVPTYYYGKNRFKWSRKAAVSNRGRRLQENIIVHLPGLRSSAKVLGRKASPLKIWELIFTEEICNIVLQWTNHKIIEERACYKTQNSATLKDLNKTELYAFFGLLAYTALFKSNNECIHTLFATDETGREIIRCIMSKERFAFLLTCFRFDNPDDRIMRRLGDPAAANISQIFDIFVQNCQVCYTNGTSACIDEMLVGFRGRCKFKMYIPNKPGKYGLKIMCYRRTYWIFLQRVHLYG
;
A
#
# COMPACT_ATOMS: atom_id res chain seq x y z
N MET A 1 -22.31 19.98 -27.82
CA MET A 1 -21.93 20.92 -28.89
C MET A 1 -20.54 20.50 -29.36
N THR A 2 -20.28 20.06 -30.59
CA THR A 2 -21.02 20.16 -31.86
C THR A 2 -20.43 19.11 -32.82
N PHE A 3 -21.26 18.45 -33.63
CA PHE A 3 -20.83 17.63 -34.78
C PHE A 3 -20.80 18.49 -36.05
N LYS A 4 -19.88 18.18 -36.98
CA LYS A 4 -19.99 18.23 -38.48
C LYS A 4 -18.59 18.01 -39.08
N THR A 5 -18.43 17.35 -40.23
CA THR A 5 -18.98 17.71 -41.54
C THR A 5 -19.43 16.51 -42.40
N VAL A 6 -20.40 16.83 -43.27
CA VAL A 6 -20.99 16.04 -44.36
C VAL A 6 -20.66 16.77 -45.66
N GLU A 7 -20.50 16.04 -46.78
CA GLU A 7 -20.85 16.36 -48.20
C GLU A 7 -20.14 15.31 -49.11
N ASP A 8 -20.67 14.70 -50.19
CA ASP A 8 -21.76 14.97 -51.15
C ASP A 8 -22.37 13.64 -51.70
N GLY A 9 -23.70 13.54 -51.94
CA GLY A 9 -24.36 13.55 -53.27
C GLY A 9 -24.51 12.12 -53.89
N VAL A 10 -25.64 11.60 -54.41
CA VAL A 10 -26.79 12.12 -55.15
C VAL A 10 -27.98 11.12 -55.09
N ASP A 11 -29.18 11.68 -54.97
CA ASP A 11 -30.57 11.32 -55.37
C ASP A 11 -31.01 9.87 -55.74
N GLY A 12 -32.23 9.51 -55.32
CA GLY A 12 -32.94 8.33 -55.82
C GLY A 12 -33.98 7.68 -54.89
N GLY A 13 -35.08 8.39 -54.59
CA GLY A 13 -36.44 7.83 -54.44
C GLY A 13 -36.73 6.62 -53.51
N ASN A 14 -37.60 6.90 -52.53
CA ASN A 14 -38.82 6.16 -52.16
C ASN A 14 -38.84 5.32 -50.86
N LYS A 15 -39.89 5.60 -50.08
CA LYS A 15 -40.51 4.86 -48.96
C LYS A 15 -39.85 4.94 -47.57
N GLN A 16 -40.52 5.72 -46.73
CA GLN A 16 -40.46 5.69 -45.27
C GLN A 16 -40.88 4.28 -44.78
N GLU A 17 -39.92 3.49 -44.31
CA GLU A 17 -40.17 2.38 -43.40
C GLU A 17 -39.56 2.78 -42.05
N ASP A 18 -40.41 3.01 -41.05
CA ASP A 18 -39.99 3.20 -39.67
C ASP A 18 -39.39 1.88 -39.17
N ILE A 19 -38.07 1.78 -39.22
CA ILE A 19 -37.32 0.72 -38.56
C ILE A 19 -37.25 1.09 -37.07
N ASP A 20 -38.11 0.48 -36.26
CA ASP A 20 -37.92 0.42 -34.81
C ASP A 20 -36.57 -0.26 -34.53
N GLU A 21 -35.50 0.53 -34.35
CA GLU A 21 -34.22 0.03 -33.86
C GLU A 21 -34.43 -0.55 -32.46
N GLU A 22 -34.53 -1.88 -32.36
CA GLU A 22 -34.56 -2.59 -31.08
C GLU A 22 -33.33 -2.20 -30.25
N VAL A 23 -33.56 -1.35 -29.25
CA VAL A 23 -32.51 -0.91 -28.34
C VAL A 23 -31.91 -2.13 -27.63
N PRO A 24 -30.60 -2.40 -27.77
CA PRO A 24 -29.99 -3.59 -27.18
C PRO A 24 -30.16 -3.60 -25.65
N THR A 25 -30.71 -4.70 -25.13
CA THR A 25 -30.94 -4.90 -23.68
C THR A 25 -29.66 -5.23 -22.91
N TYR A 26 -28.54 -5.37 -23.61
CA TYR A 26 -27.25 -5.77 -23.07
C TYR A 26 -26.08 -5.10 -23.80
N TYR A 27 -24.97 -4.94 -23.09
CA TYR A 27 -23.70 -4.43 -23.58
C TYR A 27 -22.64 -5.53 -23.52
N TYR A 28 -21.69 -5.53 -24.46
CA TYR A 28 -20.56 -6.45 -24.42
C TYR A 28 -19.27 -5.70 -24.06
N GLY A 29 -18.54 -6.20 -23.07
CA GLY A 29 -17.20 -5.72 -22.74
C GLY A 29 -16.15 -6.27 -23.70
N LYS A 30 -14.91 -5.73 -23.65
CA LYS A 30 -13.79 -6.14 -24.51
C LYS A 30 -13.48 -7.64 -24.48
N ASN A 31 -13.82 -8.34 -23.41
CA ASN A 31 -13.65 -9.78 -23.26
C ASN A 31 -14.92 -10.58 -23.65
N ARG A 32 -15.84 -9.98 -24.44
CA ARG A 32 -17.18 -10.53 -24.76
C ARG A 32 -18.06 -10.82 -23.54
N PHE A 33 -17.74 -10.24 -22.39
CA PHE A 33 -18.55 -10.34 -21.18
C PHE A 33 -19.86 -9.54 -21.35
N LYS A 34 -21.00 -10.19 -21.14
CA LYS A 34 -22.34 -9.62 -21.37
C LYS A 34 -22.86 -8.90 -20.11
N TRP A 35 -23.08 -7.60 -20.21
CA TRP A 35 -23.63 -6.73 -19.17
C TRP A 35 -25.11 -6.43 -19.46
N SER A 36 -26.00 -6.67 -18.51
CA SER A 36 -27.43 -6.32 -18.67
C SER A 36 -27.67 -4.83 -18.41
N ARG A 37 -28.50 -4.18 -19.23
CA ARG A 37 -28.96 -2.79 -19.01
C ARG A 37 -30.04 -2.71 -17.91
N LYS A 38 -30.78 -3.80 -17.70
CA LYS A 38 -31.81 -3.89 -16.66
C LYS A 38 -31.17 -4.39 -15.35
N ALA A 39 -31.46 -3.71 -14.24
CA ALA A 39 -31.08 -4.17 -12.91
C ALA A 39 -31.67 -5.57 -12.66
N ALA A 40 -30.89 -6.45 -12.00
CA ALA A 40 -31.35 -7.79 -11.71
C ALA A 40 -32.63 -7.75 -10.86
N VAL A 41 -33.70 -8.37 -11.34
CA VAL A 41 -34.95 -8.49 -10.59
C VAL A 41 -34.69 -9.41 -9.40
N SER A 42 -35.04 -8.95 -8.19
CA SER A 42 -34.94 -9.76 -6.97
C SER A 42 -35.90 -10.95 -7.07
N ASN A 43 -35.44 -12.09 -7.57
CA ASN A 43 -36.22 -13.32 -7.53
C ASN A 43 -36.42 -13.73 -6.06
N ARG A 44 -37.68 -13.80 -5.62
CA ARG A 44 -38.09 -14.37 -4.32
C ARG A 44 -37.97 -15.90 -4.29
N GLY A 45 -36.91 -16.45 -4.87
CA GLY A 45 -36.56 -17.87 -4.83
C GLY A 45 -35.54 -18.15 -3.75
N ARG A 46 -35.46 -19.41 -3.29
CA ARG A 46 -34.38 -19.87 -2.42
C ARG A 46 -33.04 -19.58 -3.10
N ARG A 47 -32.18 -18.78 -2.47
CA ARG A 47 -30.83 -18.53 -2.99
C ARG A 47 -30.11 -19.86 -3.15
N LEU A 48 -29.50 -20.06 -4.32
CA LEU A 48 -28.58 -21.17 -4.55
C LEU A 48 -27.53 -21.19 -3.43
N GLN A 49 -27.12 -22.37 -2.99
CA GLN A 49 -26.21 -22.54 -1.84
C GLN A 49 -24.90 -21.76 -2.00
N GLU A 50 -24.42 -21.63 -3.24
CA GLU A 50 -23.26 -20.81 -3.65
C GLU A 50 -23.46 -19.28 -3.45
N ASN A 51 -24.70 -18.80 -3.40
CA ASN A 51 -25.08 -17.38 -3.26
C ASN A 51 -25.49 -17.01 -1.82
N ILE A 52 -25.42 -17.96 -0.88
CA ILE A 52 -25.63 -17.74 0.54
C ILE A 52 -24.33 -17.15 1.11
N ILE A 53 -24.42 -15.96 1.69
CA ILE A 53 -23.27 -15.33 2.37
C ILE A 53 -23.01 -16.11 3.66
N VAL A 54 -22.05 -17.03 3.65
CA VAL A 54 -21.72 -17.87 4.82
C VAL A 54 -20.90 -17.09 5.87
N HIS A 55 -20.20 -16.02 5.45
CA HIS A 55 -19.40 -15.19 6.36
C HIS A 55 -19.72 -13.71 6.22
N LEU A 56 -20.13 -13.11 7.33
CA LEU A 56 -20.28 -11.67 7.45
C LEU A 56 -18.89 -11.01 7.49
N PRO A 57 -18.69 -9.88 6.80
CA PRO A 57 -17.45 -9.13 6.88
C PRO A 57 -17.22 -8.63 8.31
N GLY A 58 -15.98 -8.71 8.78
CA GLY A 58 -15.66 -8.27 10.13
C GLY A 58 -14.31 -8.73 10.63
N LEU A 59 -13.96 -8.23 11.83
CA LEU A 59 -12.76 -8.61 12.55
C LEU A 59 -12.77 -10.11 12.87
N ARG A 60 -11.62 -10.75 12.71
CA ARG A 60 -11.41 -12.16 13.00
C ARG A 60 -10.45 -12.35 14.18
N SER A 61 -10.48 -13.54 14.75
CA SER A 61 -9.41 -14.09 15.59
C SER A 61 -8.93 -13.09 16.67
N SER A 62 -7.63 -12.82 16.73
CA SER A 62 -6.99 -11.89 17.66
C SER A 62 -7.55 -10.47 17.59
N ALA A 63 -7.90 -9.97 16.40
CA ALA A 63 -8.51 -8.66 16.23
C ALA A 63 -9.93 -8.58 16.82
N LYS A 64 -10.68 -9.67 16.79
CA LYS A 64 -12.00 -9.74 17.43
C LYS A 64 -11.90 -9.78 18.96
N VAL A 65 -10.88 -10.46 19.50
CA VAL A 65 -10.65 -10.60 20.96
C VAL A 65 -10.31 -9.26 21.61
N LEU A 66 -9.57 -8.38 20.94
CA LEU A 66 -9.25 -7.04 21.45
C LEU A 66 -10.48 -6.16 21.72
N GLY A 67 -11.61 -6.46 21.07
CA GLY A 67 -12.87 -5.75 21.25
C GLY A 67 -12.84 -4.28 20.78
N ARG A 68 -13.87 -3.53 21.11
CA ARG A 68 -14.08 -2.14 20.63
C ARG A 68 -13.25 -1.07 21.36
N LYS A 69 -12.63 -1.42 22.49
CA LYS A 69 -11.86 -0.49 23.35
C LYS A 69 -10.35 -0.73 23.27
N ALA A 70 -9.90 -1.43 22.23
CA ALA A 70 -8.48 -1.72 22.02
C ALA A 70 -7.69 -0.41 21.87
N SER A 71 -6.51 -0.34 22.51
CA SER A 71 -5.63 0.80 22.30
C SER A 71 -5.06 0.79 20.88
N PRO A 72 -4.75 1.95 20.27
CA PRO A 72 -4.15 2.01 18.94
C PRO A 72 -2.87 1.19 18.81
N LEU A 73 -2.06 1.13 19.88
CA LEU A 73 -0.84 0.32 19.91
C LEU A 73 -1.15 -1.18 19.82
N LYS A 74 -2.17 -1.68 20.54
CA LYS A 74 -2.57 -3.09 20.44
C LYS A 74 -3.12 -3.45 19.07
N ILE A 75 -3.76 -2.51 18.37
CA ILE A 75 -4.19 -2.71 16.99
C ILE A 75 -2.98 -2.74 16.05
N TRP A 76 -2.01 -1.84 16.24
CA TRP A 76 -0.77 -1.80 15.48
C TRP A 76 0.01 -3.11 15.59
N GLU A 77 0.16 -3.64 16.81
CA GLU A 77 0.87 -4.90 17.09
C GLU A 77 0.26 -6.13 16.40
N LEU A 78 -1.00 -6.08 15.96
CA LEU A 78 -1.60 -7.16 15.15
C LEU A 78 -1.08 -7.21 13.72
N ILE A 79 -0.70 -6.05 13.18
CA ILE A 79 -0.28 -5.89 11.78
C ILE A 79 1.25 -5.86 11.72
N PHE A 80 1.87 -5.06 12.58
CA PHE A 80 3.30 -4.97 12.79
C PHE A 80 3.69 -5.76 14.03
N THR A 81 3.82 -7.08 13.85
CA THR A 81 4.08 -8.03 14.93
C THR A 81 5.51 -7.92 15.47
N GLU A 82 5.75 -8.55 16.61
CA GLU A 82 7.10 -8.69 17.18
C GLU A 82 8.07 -9.38 16.21
N GLU A 83 7.59 -10.33 15.40
CA GLU A 83 8.38 -10.96 14.35
C GLU A 83 8.93 -9.94 13.34
N ILE A 84 8.08 -9.07 12.79
CA ILE A 84 8.51 -8.00 11.88
C ILE A 84 9.52 -7.09 12.58
N CYS A 85 9.23 -6.70 13.83
CA CYS A 85 10.12 -5.83 14.61
C CYS A 85 11.50 -6.47 14.81
N ASN A 86 11.56 -7.77 15.09
CA ASN A 86 12.81 -8.49 15.32
C ASN A 86 13.63 -8.60 14.03
N ILE A 87 13.01 -8.85 12.87
CA ILE A 87 13.68 -8.86 11.58
C ILE A 87 14.32 -7.49 11.29
N VAL A 88 13.54 -6.41 11.45
CA VAL A 88 14.04 -5.05 11.26
C VAL A 88 15.19 -4.73 12.22
N LEU A 89 15.03 -5.08 13.49
CA LEU A 89 16.03 -4.83 14.53
C LEU A 89 17.34 -5.54 14.22
N GLN A 90 17.29 -6.83 13.89
CA GLN A 90 18.44 -7.66 13.57
C GLN A 90 19.23 -7.09 12.39
N TRP A 91 18.57 -6.88 11.25
CA TRP A 91 19.26 -6.50 10.02
C TRP A 91 19.68 -5.04 10.01
N THR A 92 18.96 -4.17 10.72
CA THR A 92 19.41 -2.79 10.93
C THR A 92 20.65 -2.76 11.82
N ASN A 93 20.72 -3.56 12.89
CA ASN A 93 21.92 -3.66 13.72
C ASN A 93 23.12 -4.23 12.97
N HIS A 94 22.91 -5.26 12.14
CA HIS A 94 23.97 -5.74 11.24
C HIS A 94 24.53 -4.60 10.39
N LYS A 95 23.65 -3.77 9.81
CA LYS A 95 24.09 -2.64 9.00
C LYS A 95 24.76 -1.54 9.83
N ILE A 96 24.29 -1.27 11.05
CA ILE A 96 24.92 -0.31 11.97
C ILE A 96 26.36 -0.72 12.28
N ILE A 97 26.62 -2.02 12.50
CA ILE A 97 27.97 -2.54 12.77
C ILE A 97 28.90 -2.27 11.59
N GLU A 98 28.45 -2.56 10.36
CA GLU A 98 29.20 -2.26 9.14
C GLU A 98 29.51 -0.77 9.01
N GLU A 99 28.49 0.08 9.15
CA GLU A 99 28.64 1.53 8.99
C GLU A 99 29.52 2.13 10.10
N ARG A 100 29.38 1.67 11.35
CA ARG A 100 30.20 2.10 12.49
C ARG A 100 31.68 1.87 12.23
N ALA A 101 32.07 0.77 11.58
CA ALA A 101 33.46 0.47 11.25
C ALA A 101 34.10 1.52 10.32
N CYS A 102 33.30 2.24 9.53
CA CYS A 102 33.78 3.32 8.65
C CYS A 102 34.06 4.64 9.38
N TYR A 103 33.68 4.78 10.67
CA TYR A 103 33.92 5.99 11.44
C TYR A 103 35.22 5.91 12.24
N LYS A 104 35.95 7.04 12.30
CA LYS A 104 37.15 7.18 13.12
C LYS A 104 36.86 6.98 14.62
N THR A 105 35.72 7.50 15.09
CA THR A 105 35.30 7.43 16.48
C THR A 105 34.05 6.58 16.59
N GLN A 106 34.22 5.34 17.04
CA GLN A 106 33.14 4.35 17.08
C GLN A 106 32.27 4.42 18.34
N ASN A 107 32.77 5.05 19.42
CA ASN A 107 32.09 5.17 20.72
C ASN A 107 31.02 6.29 20.80
N SER A 108 30.58 6.84 19.67
CA SER A 108 29.55 7.88 19.65
C SER A 108 28.18 7.30 19.98
N ALA A 109 27.38 8.05 20.75
CA ALA A 109 25.99 7.70 21.05
C ALA A 109 25.14 7.51 19.77
N THR A 110 25.42 8.29 18.72
CA THR A 110 24.76 8.22 17.42
C THR A 110 24.96 6.87 16.73
N LEU A 111 26.09 6.21 16.99
CA LEU A 111 26.48 4.98 16.30
C LEU A 111 26.08 3.70 17.05
N LYS A 112 25.43 3.80 18.22
CA LYS A 112 25.05 2.64 19.04
C LYS A 112 24.07 1.70 18.34
N ASP A 113 24.01 0.45 18.81
CA ASP A 113 23.04 -0.51 18.31
C ASP A 113 21.62 -0.03 18.61
N LEU A 114 20.73 -0.26 17.66
CA LEU A 114 19.29 -0.07 17.79
C LEU A 114 18.72 -1.09 18.78
N ASN A 115 17.87 -0.63 19.69
CA ASN A 115 17.10 -1.50 20.58
C ASN A 115 15.60 -1.41 20.28
N LYS A 116 14.80 -2.30 20.88
CA LYS A 116 13.35 -2.37 20.64
C LYS A 116 12.65 -1.05 20.99
N THR A 117 12.96 -0.43 22.12
CA THR A 117 12.37 0.86 22.53
C THR A 117 12.66 1.97 21.53
N GLU A 118 13.91 2.06 21.06
CA GLU A 118 14.33 3.03 20.07
C GLU A 118 13.69 2.76 18.69
N LEU A 119 13.50 1.49 18.31
CA LEU A 119 12.77 1.13 17.09
C LEU A 119 11.32 1.60 17.14
N TYR A 120 10.61 1.41 18.26
CA TYR A 120 9.25 1.93 18.44
C TYR A 120 9.22 3.46 18.46
N ALA A 121 10.22 4.11 19.09
CA ALA A 121 10.38 5.55 19.08
C ALA A 121 10.57 6.09 17.64
N PHE A 122 11.37 5.39 16.83
CA PHE A 122 11.59 5.71 15.42
C PHE A 122 10.29 5.58 14.61
N PHE A 123 9.53 4.49 14.77
CA PHE A 123 8.22 4.34 14.14
C PHE A 123 7.23 5.42 14.59
N GLY A 124 7.21 5.74 15.88
CA GLY A 124 6.39 6.82 16.43
C GLY A 124 6.72 8.16 15.80
N LEU A 125 8.01 8.47 15.62
CA LEU A 125 8.48 9.69 14.96
C LEU A 125 8.02 9.74 13.48
N LEU A 126 8.14 8.63 12.73
CA LEU A 126 7.63 8.54 11.35
C LEU A 126 6.11 8.68 11.26
N ALA A 127 5.36 8.13 12.21
CA ALA A 127 3.91 8.31 12.26
C ALA A 127 3.56 9.78 12.61
N TYR A 128 4.35 10.39 13.49
CA TYR A 128 4.18 11.79 13.89
C TYR A 128 4.45 12.74 12.72
N THR A 129 5.49 12.54 11.90
CA THR A 129 5.73 13.36 10.71
C THR A 129 4.56 13.26 9.72
N ALA A 130 3.97 12.07 9.57
CA ALA A 130 2.80 11.88 8.72
C ALA A 130 1.57 12.64 9.24
N LEU A 131 1.36 12.70 10.56
CA LEU A 131 0.27 13.45 11.18
C LEU A 131 0.33 14.95 10.84
N PHE A 132 1.53 15.53 10.86
CA PHE A 132 1.75 16.95 10.54
C PHE A 132 1.94 17.23 9.04
N LYS A 133 1.83 16.20 8.19
CA LYS A 133 2.11 16.29 6.75
C LYS A 133 3.53 16.77 6.44
N SER A 134 4.46 16.54 7.37
CA SER A 134 5.87 16.95 7.31
C SER A 134 6.77 15.95 6.57
N ASN A 135 6.18 15.04 5.78
CA ASN A 135 6.90 13.94 5.11
C ASN A 135 7.95 14.41 4.09
N ASN A 136 7.78 15.62 3.55
CA ASN A 136 8.70 16.24 2.60
C ASN A 136 9.53 17.37 3.22
N GLU A 137 9.42 17.57 4.54
CA GLU A 137 10.23 18.57 5.22
C GLU A 137 11.67 18.12 5.35
N CYS A 138 12.59 19.07 5.30
CA CYS A 138 13.98 18.82 5.55
C CYS A 138 14.19 18.40 7.03
N ILE A 139 15.06 17.43 7.26
CA ILE A 139 15.43 16.99 8.61
C ILE A 139 15.95 18.17 9.45
N HIS A 140 16.65 19.13 8.84
CA HIS A 140 17.12 20.33 9.56
C HIS A 140 15.97 21.18 10.10
N THR A 141 14.92 21.38 9.31
CA THR A 141 13.72 22.12 9.73
C THR A 141 12.93 21.34 10.77
N LEU A 142 12.78 20.04 10.57
CA LEU A 142 12.04 19.16 11.47
C LEU A 142 12.63 19.18 12.90
N PHE A 143 13.96 19.24 12.99
CA PHE A 143 14.72 19.30 14.24
C PHE A 143 15.25 20.71 14.58
N ALA A 144 14.74 21.77 13.95
CA ALA A 144 15.21 23.13 14.19
C ALA A 144 14.95 23.57 15.65
N THR A 145 15.78 24.45 16.18
CA THR A 145 15.71 24.94 17.58
C THR A 145 15.20 26.38 17.68
N ASP A 146 15.00 27.04 16.55
CA ASP A 146 14.59 28.44 16.39
C ASP A 146 13.06 28.61 16.42
N GLU A 147 12.37 27.83 17.25
CA GLU A 147 10.90 27.79 17.38
C GLU A 147 10.15 27.28 16.14
N THR A 148 10.79 27.18 14.96
CA THR A 148 10.17 26.65 13.74
C THR A 148 10.08 25.11 13.74
N GLY A 149 10.98 24.45 14.48
CA GLY A 149 11.03 23.00 14.60
C GLY A 149 10.11 22.44 15.68
N ARG A 150 9.92 21.12 15.69
CA ARG A 150 9.00 20.46 16.62
C ARG A 150 9.73 19.91 17.83
N GLU A 151 9.46 20.46 19.01
CA GLU A 151 10.18 20.11 20.24
C GLU A 151 10.11 18.63 20.57
N ILE A 152 8.91 18.05 20.47
CA ILE A 152 8.67 16.63 20.75
C ILE A 152 9.56 15.70 19.91
N ILE A 153 9.89 16.07 18.67
CA ILE A 153 10.76 15.27 17.81
C ILE A 153 12.18 15.21 18.38
N ARG A 154 12.68 16.34 18.91
CA ARG A 154 13.99 16.42 19.56
C ARG A 154 14.01 15.71 20.92
N CYS A 155 12.85 15.62 21.60
CA CYS A 155 12.70 14.85 22.84
C CYS A 155 12.73 13.32 22.60
N ILE A 156 12.38 12.86 21.40
CA ILE A 156 12.35 11.42 21.06
C ILE A 156 13.76 10.90 20.75
N MET A 157 14.51 11.59 19.88
CA MET A 157 15.89 11.25 19.52
C MET A 157 16.62 12.46 18.93
N SER A 158 17.95 12.40 18.84
CA SER A 158 18.72 13.45 18.18
C SER A 158 18.54 13.41 16.65
N LYS A 159 18.74 14.58 16.01
CA LYS A 159 18.71 14.72 14.55
C LYS A 159 19.74 13.80 13.88
N GLU A 160 20.95 13.75 14.45
CA GLU A 160 22.06 12.93 13.96
C GLU A 160 21.73 11.45 14.05
N ARG A 161 21.10 11.00 15.15
CA ARG A 161 20.67 9.62 15.31
C ARG A 161 19.56 9.26 14.33
N PHE A 162 18.57 10.13 14.17
CA PHE A 162 17.48 9.92 13.21
C PHE A 162 18.01 9.80 11.78
N ALA A 163 18.89 10.72 11.36
CA ALA A 163 19.52 10.68 10.04
C ALA A 163 20.37 9.42 9.83
N PHE A 164 21.14 9.00 10.84
CA PHE A 164 21.93 7.77 10.79
C PHE A 164 21.06 6.51 10.70
N LEU A 165 19.97 6.45 11.45
CA LEU A 165 19.03 5.32 11.37
C LEU A 165 18.36 5.24 9.99
N LEU A 166 17.99 6.37 9.38
CA LEU A 166 17.44 6.40 8.02
C LEU A 166 18.37 5.78 6.96
N THR A 167 19.69 5.91 7.13
CA THR A 167 20.66 5.30 6.19
C THR A 167 20.90 3.81 6.47
N CYS A 168 20.81 3.41 7.74
CA CYS A 168 21.11 2.05 8.19
C CYS A 168 19.89 1.11 8.19
N PHE A 169 18.67 1.63 8.09
CA PHE A 169 17.44 0.83 8.21
C PHE A 169 17.38 -0.30 7.16
N ARG A 170 17.27 -1.57 7.60
CA ARG A 170 17.20 -2.75 6.72
C ARG A 170 16.04 -3.67 7.11
N PHE A 171 15.61 -4.44 6.12
CA PHE A 171 14.42 -5.28 6.19
C PHE A 171 14.70 -6.75 5.84
N ASP A 172 15.95 -7.08 5.51
CA ASP A 172 16.29 -8.37 4.92
C ASP A 172 17.72 -8.81 5.24
N ASN A 173 17.93 -10.12 5.17
CA ASN A 173 19.25 -10.73 5.27
C ASN A 173 20.09 -10.40 4.03
N PRO A 174 21.28 -9.80 4.16
CA PRO A 174 22.15 -9.56 3.00
C PRO A 174 22.67 -10.86 2.35
N ASP A 175 22.84 -11.94 3.11
CA ASP A 175 23.53 -13.16 2.66
C ASP A 175 22.70 -13.98 1.66
N ASP A 176 21.40 -14.09 1.89
CA ASP A 176 20.47 -14.81 1.01
C ASP A 176 19.87 -13.93 -0.10
N ARG A 177 20.18 -12.62 -0.09
CA ARG A 177 19.58 -11.62 -0.99
C ARG A 177 19.83 -11.95 -2.45
N ILE A 178 20.99 -12.51 -2.79
CA ILE A 178 21.34 -12.91 -4.15
C ILE A 178 20.37 -14.00 -4.63
N MET A 179 20.15 -15.03 -3.82
CA MET A 179 19.23 -16.12 -4.16
C MET A 179 17.79 -15.62 -4.26
N ARG A 180 17.34 -14.77 -3.32
CA ARG A 180 15.98 -14.20 -3.36
C ARG A 180 15.76 -13.32 -4.59
N ARG A 181 16.78 -12.58 -5.05
CA ARG A 181 16.70 -11.81 -6.30
C ARG A 181 16.55 -12.67 -7.55
N LEU A 182 16.93 -13.95 -7.53
CA LEU A 182 16.69 -14.85 -8.65
C LEU A 182 15.21 -15.22 -8.77
N GLY A 183 14.53 -15.42 -7.63
CA GLY A 183 13.09 -15.72 -7.59
C GLY A 183 12.19 -14.48 -7.67
N ASP A 184 12.58 -13.40 -6.99
CA ASP A 184 11.86 -12.12 -6.95
C ASP A 184 12.83 -10.93 -7.04
N PRO A 185 13.24 -10.55 -8.26
CA PRO A 185 14.19 -9.47 -8.49
C PRO A 185 13.71 -8.10 -8.00
N ALA A 186 12.39 -7.90 -7.88
CA ALA A 186 11.78 -6.63 -7.55
C ALA A 186 11.70 -6.44 -6.04
N ALA A 187 11.15 -7.41 -5.31
CA ALA A 187 10.85 -7.24 -3.90
C ALA A 187 11.83 -7.95 -2.96
N ALA A 188 12.93 -8.53 -3.43
CA ALA A 188 13.89 -9.24 -2.58
C ALA A 188 14.29 -8.45 -1.32
N ASN A 189 14.43 -7.13 -1.37
CA ASN A 189 14.83 -6.38 -0.17
C ASN A 189 13.73 -6.21 0.90
N ILE A 190 12.47 -6.59 0.63
CA ILE A 190 11.32 -6.36 1.54
C ILE A 190 10.36 -7.55 1.63
N SER A 191 10.48 -8.54 0.73
CA SER A 191 9.48 -9.61 0.53
C SER A 191 9.10 -10.33 1.81
N GLN A 192 10.07 -10.73 2.64
CA GLN A 192 9.81 -11.42 3.91
C GLN A 192 8.86 -10.65 4.83
N ILE A 193 9.19 -9.39 5.15
CA ILE A 193 8.35 -8.55 6.00
C ILE A 193 7.01 -8.26 5.32
N PHE A 194 7.04 -8.10 4.00
CA PHE A 194 5.86 -7.81 3.22
C PHE A 194 4.84 -8.96 3.27
N ASP A 195 5.30 -10.20 3.15
CA ASP A 195 4.48 -11.41 3.22
C ASP A 195 3.86 -11.59 4.61
N ILE A 196 4.68 -11.42 5.67
CA ILE A 196 4.19 -11.46 7.06
C ILE A 196 3.13 -10.37 7.28
N PHE A 197 3.39 -9.15 6.83
CA PHE A 197 2.44 -8.03 6.93
C PHE A 197 1.11 -8.33 6.22
N VAL A 198 1.17 -8.87 5.00
CA VAL A 198 -0.02 -9.23 4.23
C VAL A 198 -0.79 -10.36 4.92
N GLN A 199 -0.10 -11.37 5.43
CA GLN A 199 -0.71 -12.46 6.18
C GLN A 199 -1.40 -11.94 7.44
N ASN A 200 -0.75 -11.05 8.19
CA ASN A 200 -1.33 -10.42 9.38
C ASN A 200 -2.63 -9.66 9.03
N CYS A 201 -2.63 -8.90 7.94
CA CYS A 201 -3.83 -8.20 7.44
C CYS A 201 -4.96 -9.18 7.11
N GLN A 202 -4.66 -10.29 6.43
CA GLN A 202 -5.64 -11.32 6.05
C GLN A 202 -6.22 -12.05 7.26
N VAL A 203 -5.40 -12.31 8.28
CA VAL A 203 -5.84 -12.98 9.51
C VAL A 203 -6.73 -12.06 10.35
N CYS A 204 -6.50 -10.74 10.32
CA CYS A 204 -7.26 -9.79 11.14
C CYS A 204 -8.69 -9.52 10.64
N TYR A 205 -8.98 -9.74 9.35
CA TYR A 205 -10.24 -9.31 8.77
C TYR A 205 -10.78 -10.25 7.68
N THR A 206 -12.07 -10.58 7.77
CA THR A 206 -12.80 -11.29 6.70
C THR A 206 -13.41 -10.30 5.73
N ASN A 207 -13.11 -10.44 4.45
CA ASN A 207 -13.75 -9.65 3.40
C ASN A 207 -15.20 -10.07 3.12
N GLY A 208 -15.99 -9.11 2.67
CA GLY A 208 -17.37 -9.34 2.27
C GLY A 208 -17.49 -9.76 0.81
N THR A 209 -18.72 -9.78 0.28
CA THR A 209 -19.04 -10.25 -1.07
C THR A 209 -18.55 -9.37 -2.22
N SER A 210 -18.18 -8.11 -1.93
CA SER A 210 -17.75 -7.16 -2.95
C SER A 210 -16.41 -6.55 -2.57
N ALA A 211 -15.49 -6.59 -3.51
CA ALA A 211 -14.18 -6.00 -3.41
C ALA A 211 -13.76 -5.42 -4.76
N CYS A 212 -12.87 -4.46 -4.72
CA CYS A 212 -12.28 -3.81 -5.87
C CYS A 212 -10.78 -4.13 -5.89
N ILE A 213 -10.28 -4.50 -7.06
CA ILE A 213 -8.86 -4.51 -7.35
C ILE A 213 -8.56 -3.14 -7.94
N ASP A 214 -7.62 -2.42 -7.33
CA ASP A 214 -7.20 -1.11 -7.81
C ASP A 214 -5.69 -0.94 -7.71
N GLU A 215 -5.17 -0.04 -8.54
CA GLU A 215 -3.77 0.30 -8.68
C GLU A 215 -3.42 1.50 -7.81
N MET A 216 -2.57 1.27 -6.81
CA MET A 216 -1.91 2.32 -6.06
C MET A 216 -0.51 2.56 -6.62
N LEU A 217 -0.14 3.83 -6.79
CA LEU A 217 1.21 4.22 -7.20
C LEU A 217 1.87 4.98 -6.06
N VAL A 218 2.91 4.37 -5.48
CA VAL A 218 3.72 5.02 -4.44
C VAL A 218 4.79 5.85 -5.15
N GLY A 219 4.67 7.17 -5.07
CA GLY A 219 5.59 8.10 -5.73
C GLY A 219 7.04 7.82 -5.36
N PHE A 220 7.86 7.53 -6.36
CA PHE A 220 9.28 7.24 -6.16
C PHE A 220 10.06 7.62 -7.41
N ARG A 221 11.11 8.43 -7.24
CA ARG A 221 11.95 8.91 -8.36
C ARG A 221 13.34 8.28 -8.42
N GLY A 222 13.75 7.57 -7.37
CA GLY A 222 15.07 6.93 -7.30
C GLY A 222 15.27 5.82 -8.34
N ARG A 223 16.49 5.26 -8.37
CA ARG A 223 16.82 4.12 -9.24
C ARG A 223 16.23 2.86 -8.62
N CYS A 224 15.31 2.24 -9.35
CA CYS A 224 14.63 1.01 -8.96
C CYS A 224 14.20 0.30 -10.24
N LYS A 225 14.44 -1.01 -10.33
CA LYS A 225 14.17 -1.81 -11.55
C LYS A 225 12.69 -1.88 -11.89
N PHE A 226 11.83 -1.84 -10.88
CA PHE A 226 10.38 -2.01 -10.96
C PHE A 226 9.61 -0.69 -10.82
N LYS A 227 10.28 0.43 -11.11
CA LYS A 227 9.65 1.75 -11.15
C LYS A 227 8.85 1.88 -12.44
N MET A 228 7.56 2.22 -12.33
CA MET A 228 6.66 2.40 -13.44
C MET A 228 6.34 3.88 -13.70
N TYR A 229 6.04 4.19 -14.96
CA TYR A 229 5.47 5.47 -15.37
C TYR A 229 3.98 5.30 -15.69
N ILE A 230 3.12 6.08 -15.03
CA ILE A 230 1.67 6.09 -15.26
C ILE A 230 1.23 7.54 -15.54
N PRO A 231 1.01 7.91 -16.82
CA PRO A 231 0.76 9.30 -17.23
C PRO A 231 -0.41 9.99 -16.51
N ASN A 232 -1.46 9.21 -16.22
CA ASN A 232 -2.73 9.70 -15.70
C ASN A 232 -2.78 9.80 -14.16
N LYS A 233 -1.69 9.45 -13.46
CA LYS A 233 -1.60 9.60 -11.99
C LYS A 233 -0.88 10.92 -11.65
N PRO A 234 -1.24 11.59 -10.54
CA PRO A 234 -0.63 12.87 -10.16
C PRO A 234 0.89 12.74 -9.93
N GLY A 235 1.33 11.66 -9.29
CA GLY A 235 2.73 11.26 -9.27
C GLY A 235 3.01 10.31 -10.43
N LYS A 236 3.55 10.78 -11.55
CA LYS A 236 3.68 9.95 -12.76
C LYS A 236 4.67 8.80 -12.65
N TYR A 237 5.65 8.88 -11.75
CA TYR A 237 6.67 7.84 -11.56
C TYR A 237 6.60 7.27 -10.15
N GLY A 238 6.65 5.94 -10.03
CA GLY A 238 6.61 5.31 -8.72
C GLY A 238 6.62 3.79 -8.75
N LEU A 239 6.41 3.21 -7.57
CA LEU A 239 6.27 1.78 -7.39
C LEU A 239 4.79 1.44 -7.50
N LYS A 240 4.43 0.63 -8.51
CA LYS A 240 3.04 0.19 -8.71
C LYS A 240 2.73 -0.95 -7.76
N ILE A 241 1.66 -0.77 -7.00
CA ILE A 241 1.16 -1.67 -5.98
C ILE A 241 -0.29 -2.00 -6.35
N MET A 242 -0.56 -3.25 -6.70
CA MET A 242 -1.94 -3.71 -6.85
C MET A 242 -2.53 -3.97 -5.47
N CYS A 243 -3.66 -3.35 -5.15
CA CYS A 243 -4.32 -3.55 -3.87
C CYS A 243 -5.70 -4.17 -4.08
N TYR A 244 -5.97 -5.25 -3.36
CA TYR A 244 -7.33 -5.74 -3.17
C TYR A 244 -7.97 -5.01 -1.99
N ARG A 245 -9.01 -4.20 -2.24
CA ARG A 245 -9.69 -3.34 -1.25
C ARG A 245 -11.19 -3.58 -1.22
N ARG A 246 -11.85 -3.21 -0.12
CA ARG A 246 -13.32 -3.09 -0.04
C ARG A 246 -13.74 -1.67 -0.43
N THR A 247 -14.89 -1.55 -1.08
CA THR A 247 -15.48 -0.28 -1.59
C THR A 247 -15.63 0.85 -0.57
N TYR A 248 -15.66 0.56 0.74
CA TYR A 248 -15.90 1.57 1.79
C TYR A 248 -14.85 1.59 2.91
N TRP A 249 -13.95 0.59 2.98
CA TRP A 249 -12.93 0.48 4.03
C TRP A 249 -11.62 -0.03 3.42
N ILE A 250 -10.51 0.67 3.69
CA ILE A 250 -9.19 0.30 3.15
C ILE A 250 -8.60 -0.79 4.04
N PHE A 251 -8.76 -2.04 3.61
CA PHE A 251 -7.99 -3.18 4.11
C PHE A 251 -7.10 -3.69 2.98
N LEU A 252 -5.80 -3.82 3.27
CA LEU A 252 -4.82 -4.28 2.30
C LEU A 252 -4.75 -5.81 2.37
N GLN A 253 -5.44 -6.52 1.48
CA GLN A 253 -5.51 -7.99 1.59
C GLN A 253 -4.41 -8.71 0.80
N ARG A 254 -4.06 -8.18 -0.36
CA ARG A 254 -2.95 -8.67 -1.18
C ARG A 254 -2.29 -7.49 -1.85
N VAL A 255 -0.99 -7.56 -1.94
CA VAL A 255 -0.19 -6.64 -2.73
C VAL A 255 0.82 -7.42 -3.54
N HIS A 256 0.92 -7.03 -4.80
CA HIS A 256 1.98 -7.45 -5.69
C HIS A 256 2.75 -6.21 -6.13
N LEU A 257 4.07 -6.29 -5.98
CA LEU A 257 5.00 -5.34 -6.58
C LEU A 257 5.23 -5.79 -8.03
N TYR A 258 4.96 -4.91 -8.97
CA TYR A 258 5.18 -5.20 -10.39
C TYR A 258 6.54 -4.67 -10.79
N GLY A 259 7.42 -5.57 -11.21
CA GLY A 259 8.70 -5.27 -11.84
C GLY A 259 8.78 -5.71 -13.28
#